data_AF-A0A850C6I2-F1
#
_entry.id   AF-A0A850C6I2-F1
#
_cell.length_a   1.000
_cell.length_b   1.000
_cell.length_c   1.000
_cell.angle_alpha   90.00
_cell.angle_beta   90.00
_cell.angle_gamma   90.00
#
_symmetry.space_group_name_H-M   'P 1'
#
loop_
_entity.id
_entity.type
_entity.pdbx_description
1 polymer ?
#
loop_
_entity_poly.entity_id
_entity_poly.type
_entity_poly.pdbx_seq_one_letter_code
_entity_poly.pdbx_strand_id
1 'polypeptide(L)'
;MHYDLCLPWYWEYDIDFVRFVEGACHEIGLTFWQITPDTLLESATALYKGERSFNTLLDRSQGDDRFLPINNWAKEYNKRRINPPELSKWSEDKATMHLELISAGIHTPYTIILPP
;
A
#
# COMPACT_ATOMS: atom_id res chain seq x y z
N MET A 1 0.20 -20.89 5.79
CA MET A 1 0.90 -20.61 4.51
C MET A 1 1.60 -19.27 4.62
N HIS A 2 2.77 -19.11 4.02
CA HIS A 2 3.58 -17.89 4.16
C HIS A 2 3.92 -17.33 2.77
N TYR A 3 3.90 -16.01 2.65
CA TYR A 3 4.16 -15.28 1.41
C TYR A 3 5.27 -14.23 1.58
N ASP A 4 6.02 -13.96 0.52
CA ASP A 4 7.08 -12.94 0.55
C ASP A 4 6.48 -11.54 0.38
N LEU A 5 5.57 -11.37 -0.59
CA LEU A 5 4.91 -10.11 -0.90
C LEU A 5 3.38 -10.26 -0.91
N CYS A 6 2.70 -9.39 -0.17
CA CYS A 6 1.26 -9.22 -0.21
C CYS A 6 0.91 -7.89 -0.90
N LEU A 7 -0.05 -7.92 -1.81
CA LEU A 7 -0.53 -6.76 -2.55
C LEU A 7 -2.07 -6.70 -2.49
N PRO A 8 -2.63 -5.94 -1.54
CA PRO A 8 -4.04 -5.57 -1.58
C PRO A 8 -4.31 -4.49 -2.62
N TRP A 9 -5.40 -4.64 -3.37
CA TRP A 9 -5.84 -3.68 -4.39
C TRP A 9 -7.34 -3.81 -4.64
N TYR A 10 -7.98 -2.75 -5.11
CA TYR A 10 -9.42 -2.76 -5.43
C TYR A 10 -9.76 -2.18 -6.80
N TRP A 11 -8.87 -1.40 -7.39
CA TRP A 11 -9.17 -0.65 -8.61
C TRP A 11 -8.83 -1.45 -9.85
N GLU A 12 -9.80 -1.64 -10.74
CA GLU A 12 -9.65 -2.49 -11.94
C GLU A 12 -8.49 -2.06 -12.85
N TYR A 13 -8.17 -0.76 -12.89
CA TYR A 13 -7.10 -0.21 -13.73
C TYR A 13 -5.69 -0.50 -13.20
N ASP A 14 -5.55 -0.98 -11.96
CA ASP A 14 -4.27 -1.43 -11.42
C ASP A 14 -3.89 -2.84 -11.92
N ILE A 15 -4.76 -3.54 -12.69
CA ILE A 15 -4.55 -4.94 -13.10
C ILE A 15 -3.20 -5.18 -13.79
N ASP A 16 -2.79 -4.32 -14.72
CA ASP A 16 -1.52 -4.48 -15.43
C ASP A 16 -0.33 -4.27 -14.48
N PHE A 17 -0.43 -3.30 -13.56
CA PHE A 17 0.58 -3.10 -12.52
C PHE A 17 0.71 -4.34 -11.63
N VAL A 18 -0.41 -4.89 -11.15
CA VAL A 18 -0.42 -6.09 -10.30
C VAL A 18 0.20 -7.28 -11.04
N ARG A 19 -0.12 -7.46 -12.33
CA ARG A 19 0.48 -8.51 -13.18
C ARG A 19 1.98 -8.33 -13.36
N PHE A 20 2.47 -7.10 -13.53
CA PHE A 20 3.90 -6.85 -13.60
C PHE A 20 4.60 -7.19 -12.28
N VAL A 21 4.01 -6.84 -11.14
CA VAL A 21 4.57 -7.20 -9.83
C VAL A 21 4.56 -8.71 -9.61
N GLU A 22 3.46 -9.39 -9.94
CA GLU A 22 3.35 -10.85 -9.84
C GLU A 22 4.38 -11.56 -10.72
N GLY A 23 4.52 -11.12 -11.98
CA GLY A 23 5.53 -11.63 -12.91
C GLY A 23 6.94 -11.42 -12.38
N ALA A 24 7.25 -10.23 -11.90
CA ALA A 24 8.55 -9.94 -11.31
C ALA A 24 8.84 -10.82 -10.08
N CYS A 25 7.86 -11.03 -9.18
CA CYS A 25 8.00 -11.95 -8.06
C CYS A 25 8.28 -13.38 -8.53
N HIS A 26 7.53 -13.86 -9.52
CA HIS A 26 7.70 -15.20 -10.07
C HIS A 26 9.09 -15.42 -10.68
N GLU A 27 9.59 -14.45 -11.47
CA GLU A 27 10.91 -14.53 -12.12
C GLU A 27 12.06 -14.69 -11.12
N ILE A 28 11.94 -14.12 -9.92
CA ILE A 28 12.94 -14.24 -8.85
C ILE A 28 12.58 -15.28 -7.79
N GLY A 29 11.53 -16.07 -8.00
CA GLY A 29 11.12 -17.16 -7.11
C GLY A 29 10.47 -16.73 -5.80
N LEU A 30 9.93 -15.51 -5.71
CA LEU A 30 9.19 -15.04 -4.55
C LEU A 30 7.72 -15.46 -4.61
N THR A 31 7.17 -15.79 -3.45
CA THR A 31 5.75 -16.09 -3.27
C THR A 31 4.94 -14.81 -3.16
N PHE A 32 3.86 -14.72 -3.95
CA PHE A 32 3.02 -13.53 -4.07
C PHE A 32 1.59 -13.81 -3.63
N TRP A 33 0.98 -12.86 -2.92
CA TRP A 33 -0.41 -12.96 -2.47
C TRP A 33 -1.18 -11.69 -2.81
N GLN A 34 -2.21 -11.84 -3.63
CA GLN A 34 -3.14 -10.77 -3.96
C GLN A 34 -4.31 -10.78 -2.98
N ILE A 35 -4.74 -9.59 -2.54
CA ILE A 35 -6.00 -9.42 -1.81
C ILE A 35 -6.86 -8.45 -2.59
N THR A 36 -7.97 -8.96 -3.12
CA THR A 36 -8.98 -8.21 -3.86
C THR A 36 -10.23 -8.00 -2.98
N PRO A 37 -11.21 -7.19 -3.39
CA PRO A 37 -12.47 -7.06 -2.64
C PRO A 37 -13.16 -8.40 -2.39
N ASP A 38 -13.07 -9.35 -3.33
CA ASP A 38 -13.71 -10.67 -3.23
C ASP A 38 -13.05 -11.57 -2.18
N THR A 39 -11.76 -11.40 -1.95
CA THR A 39 -10.94 -12.23 -1.04
C THR A 39 -10.62 -11.53 0.27
N LEU A 40 -11.01 -10.27 0.42
CA LEU A 40 -10.63 -9.41 1.55
C LEU A 40 -11.03 -9.99 2.91
N LEU A 41 -12.29 -10.40 3.07
CA LEU A 41 -12.80 -10.92 4.34
C LEU A 41 -12.09 -12.21 4.75
N GLU A 42 -11.95 -13.15 3.81
CA GLU A 42 -11.22 -14.41 4.01
C GLU A 42 -9.76 -14.13 4.38
N SER A 43 -9.11 -13.21 3.65
CA SER A 43 -7.69 -12.90 3.81
C SER A 43 -7.40 -12.24 5.15
N ALA A 44 -8.22 -11.25 5.56
CA ALA A 44 -8.11 -10.64 6.87
C ALA A 44 -8.33 -11.68 7.98
N THR A 45 -9.33 -12.55 7.83
CA THR A 45 -9.59 -13.63 8.79
C THR A 45 -8.40 -14.58 8.91
N ALA A 46 -7.82 -15.01 7.79
CA ALA A 46 -6.67 -15.90 7.76
C ALA A 46 -5.41 -15.28 8.39
N LEU A 47 -5.21 -13.97 8.24
CA LEU A 47 -4.13 -13.23 8.90
C LEU A 47 -4.29 -13.23 10.43
N TYR A 48 -5.47 -12.84 10.92
CA TYR A 48 -5.72 -12.75 12.37
C TYR A 48 -5.81 -14.11 13.06
N LYS A 49 -6.12 -15.19 12.32
CA LYS A 49 -6.03 -16.57 12.82
C LYS A 49 -4.63 -17.18 12.71
N GLY A 50 -3.68 -16.52 12.06
CA GLY A 50 -2.34 -17.05 11.80
C GLY A 50 -2.27 -18.16 10.75
N GLU A 51 -3.34 -18.36 9.97
CA GLU A 51 -3.42 -19.36 8.90
C GLU A 51 -2.58 -18.93 7.68
N ARG A 52 -2.53 -17.61 7.43
CA ARG A 52 -1.69 -16.98 6.41
C ARG A 52 -0.86 -15.86 7.02
N SER A 53 0.29 -15.58 6.40
CA SER A 53 1.15 -14.46 6.79
C SER A 53 2.00 -14.01 5.60
N PHE A 54 2.56 -12.81 5.69
CA PHE A 54 3.51 -12.29 4.71
C PHE A 54 4.68 -11.52 5.35
N ASN A 55 5.75 -11.28 4.59
CA ASN A 55 6.90 -10.47 5.02
C ASN A 55 6.75 -8.98 4.66
N THR A 56 6.32 -8.69 3.43
CA THR A 56 6.19 -7.32 2.91
C THR A 56 4.78 -7.05 2.41
N LEU A 57 4.26 -5.86 2.70
CA LEU A 57 3.02 -5.31 2.19
C LEU A 57 3.34 -4.20 1.17
N LEU A 58 2.88 -4.36 -0.07
CA LEU A 58 2.82 -3.30 -1.07
C LEU A 58 1.37 -2.88 -1.23
N ASP A 59 0.98 -1.77 -0.61
CA ASP A 59 -0.43 -1.38 -0.52
C ASP A 59 -0.87 -0.54 -1.73
N ARG A 60 -1.75 -1.12 -2.56
CA ARG A 60 -2.44 -0.46 -3.68
C ARG A 60 -3.93 -0.30 -3.43
N SER A 61 -4.38 -0.53 -2.21
CA SER A 61 -5.77 -0.35 -1.78
C SER A 61 -6.03 0.98 -1.09
N GLN A 62 -5.05 1.90 -1.14
CA GLN A 62 -5.15 3.25 -0.58
C GLN A 62 -6.41 3.96 -1.11
N GLY A 63 -7.21 4.52 -0.20
CA GLY A 63 -8.49 5.16 -0.51
C GLY A 63 -9.72 4.30 -0.22
N ASP A 64 -9.56 3.02 0.13
CA ASP A 64 -10.65 2.16 0.56
C ASP A 64 -10.44 1.60 1.97
N ASP A 65 -11.17 2.17 2.94
CA ASP A 65 -11.04 1.84 4.36
C ASP A 65 -11.32 0.36 4.69
N ARG A 66 -11.99 -0.38 3.79
CA ARG A 66 -12.23 -1.82 3.96
C ARG A 66 -10.92 -2.61 4.07
N PHE A 67 -9.83 -2.12 3.49
CA PHE A 67 -8.52 -2.76 3.51
C PHE A 67 -7.64 -2.37 4.72
N LEU A 68 -8.06 -1.41 5.55
CA LEU A 68 -7.34 -1.02 6.77
C LEU A 68 -6.95 -2.20 7.68
N PRO A 69 -7.77 -3.26 7.86
CA PRO A 69 -7.37 -4.41 8.66
C PRO A 69 -6.06 -5.07 8.19
N ILE A 70 -5.78 -5.10 6.88
CA ILE A 70 -4.54 -5.67 6.34
C ILE A 70 -3.33 -4.82 6.72
N ASN A 71 -3.46 -3.49 6.60
CA ASN A 71 -2.42 -2.54 7.01
C ASN A 71 -2.18 -2.55 8.51
N ASN A 72 -3.25 -2.59 9.30
CA ASN A 72 -3.18 -2.63 10.76
C ASN A 72 -2.49 -3.91 11.23
N TRP A 73 -2.85 -5.06 10.66
CA TRP A 73 -2.17 -6.32 10.91
C TRP A 73 -0.68 -6.22 10.53
N ALA A 74 -0.35 -5.71 9.34
CA ALA A 74 1.04 -5.54 8.94
C ALA A 74 1.85 -4.65 9.91
N LYS A 75 1.24 -3.58 10.43
CA LYS A 75 1.85 -2.71 11.44
C LYS A 75 2.03 -3.41 12.79
N GLU A 76 0.98 -4.06 13.28
CA GLU A 76 0.97 -4.78 14.58
C GLU A 76 2.04 -5.87 14.62
N TYR A 77 2.20 -6.61 13.53
CA TYR A 77 3.16 -7.72 13.42
C TYR A 77 4.51 -7.30 12.81
N ASN A 78 4.82 -6.00 12.79
CA ASN A 78 6.10 -5.43 12.32
C ASN A 78 6.53 -5.90 10.93
N LYS A 79 5.57 -6.03 10.01
CA LYS A 79 5.85 -6.33 8.61
C LYS A 79 6.38 -5.10 7.90
N ARG A 80 7.18 -5.32 6.85
CA ARG A 80 7.64 -4.23 6.00
C ARG A 80 6.45 -3.69 5.21
N ARG A 81 6.19 -2.38 5.27
CA ARG A 81 5.09 -1.72 4.56
C ARG A 81 5.64 -0.74 3.51
N ILE A 82 5.13 -0.80 2.29
CA ILE A 82 5.53 0.03 1.15
C ILE A 82 4.25 0.66 0.56
N ASN A 83 4.00 1.96 0.71
CA ASN A 83 4.52 2.81 1.79
C ASN A 83 3.60 2.68 3.02
N PRO A 84 4.10 2.92 4.24
CA PRO A 84 3.24 3.03 5.41
C PRO A 84 2.14 4.09 5.18
N PRO A 85 0.87 3.83 5.52
CA PRO A 85 -0.21 4.80 5.35
C PRO A 85 0.06 6.16 6.01
N GLU A 86 0.72 6.16 7.18
CA GLU A 86 1.09 7.39 7.88
C GLU A 86 2.06 8.29 7.10
N LEU A 87 2.95 7.72 6.27
CA LEU A 87 3.85 8.47 5.40
C LEU A 87 3.17 8.85 4.08
N SER A 88 2.29 7.98 3.57
CA SER A 88 1.55 8.25 2.33
C SER A 88 0.63 9.46 2.51
N LYS A 89 -0.12 9.51 3.61
CA LYS A 89 -0.98 10.65 3.96
C LYS A 89 -0.24 11.99 4.02
N TRP A 90 0.99 11.99 4.52
CA TRP A 90 1.85 13.18 4.52
C TRP A 90 2.19 13.61 3.09
N SER A 91 2.65 12.67 2.26
CA SER A 91 3.02 12.95 0.87
C SER A 91 1.85 13.34 -0.03
N GLU A 92 0.62 13.00 0.35
CA GLU A 92 -0.61 13.33 -0.38
C GLU A 92 -1.12 14.75 -0.09
N ASP A 93 -0.71 15.37 1.03
CA ASP A 93 -1.02 16.75 1.34
C ASP A 93 -0.20 17.69 0.44
N LYS A 94 -0.77 18.01 -0.72
CA LYS A 94 -0.14 18.89 -1.72
C LYS A 94 0.21 20.27 -1.17
N ALA A 95 -0.56 20.81 -0.23
CA ALA A 95 -0.31 22.14 0.32
C ALA A 95 0.95 22.11 1.21
N THR A 96 1.03 21.13 2.11
CA THR A 96 2.20 20.91 2.96
C THR A 96 3.43 20.53 2.13
N MET A 97 3.29 19.58 1.20
CA MET A 97 4.38 19.16 0.31
C MET A 97 4.91 20.30 -0.55
N HIS A 98 4.06 21.22 -1.03
CA HIS A 98 4.52 22.38 -1.79
C HIS A 98 5.48 23.25 -0.97
N LEU A 99 5.17 23.49 0.30
CA LEU A 99 6.01 24.26 1.22
C LEU A 99 7.31 23.53 1.57
N GLU A 100 7.26 22.21 1.76
CA GLU A 100 8.45 21.39 2.02
C GLU A 100 9.41 21.36 0.85
N LEU A 101 8.90 21.21 -0.37
CA LEU A 101 9.72 21.21 -1.58
C LEU A 101 10.45 22.55 -1.74
N ILE A 102 9.74 23.68 -1.56
CA ILE A 102 10.36 25.02 -1.60
C ILE A 102 11.42 25.16 -0.49
N SER A 103 11.10 24.73 0.73
CA SER A 103 12.02 24.80 1.87
C SER A 103 13.28 23.94 1.67
N ALA A 104 13.17 22.86 0.92
CA ALA A 104 14.28 22.01 0.50
C ALA A 104 15.06 22.55 -0.73
N GLY A 105 14.69 23.72 -1.27
CA GLY A 105 15.33 24.32 -2.43
C GLY A 105 14.89 23.73 -3.78
N ILE A 106 13.80 22.96 -3.81
CA ILE A 106 13.25 22.40 -5.04
C ILE A 106 12.34 23.44 -5.68
N HIS A 107 12.59 23.75 -6.95
CA HIS A 107 11.76 24.67 -7.72
C HIS A 107 10.38 24.05 -8.00
N THR A 108 9.32 24.69 -7.53
CA THR A 108 7.93 24.29 -7.76
C THR A 108 7.17 25.35 -8.59
N PRO A 109 6.11 24.97 -9.33
CA PRO A 109 5.25 25.95 -10.01
C PRO A 109 4.62 26.94 -9.02
N TYR A 110 4.46 28.21 -9.43
CA TYR A 110 3.77 29.21 -8.62
C TYR A 110 2.37 28.72 -8.23
N THR A 111 2.13 28.61 -6.94
CA THR A 111 0.89 28.04 -6.37
C THR A 111 0.39 28.97 -5.26
N ILE A 112 -0.91 29.27 -5.29
CA ILE A 112 -1.60 30.01 -4.22
C ILE A 112 -2.42 29.00 -3.42
N ILE A 113 -2.16 28.91 -2.10
CA ILE A 113 -2.93 28.09 -1.17
C ILE A 113 -4.00 28.97 -0.54
N LEU A 114 -5.27 28.62 -0.73
CA LEU A 114 -6.42 29.31 -0.12
C LEU A 114 -6.97 28.47 1.04
N PRO A 115 -7.42 29.11 2.14
CA PRO A 115 -8.14 28.39 3.20
C PRO A 115 -9.47 27.81 2.66
N PRO A 116 -9.97 26.72 3.28
CA PRO A 116 -11.23 26.08 2.88
C PRO A 116 -12.46 26.97 3.08
#